data_AF-I2Q7N9-F1
#
_entry.id   AF-I2Q7N9-F1
#
_cell.length_a   1.000
_cell.length_b   1.000
_cell.length_c   1.000
_cell.angle_alpha   90.00
_cell.angle_beta   90.00
_cell.angle_gamma   90.00
#
_symmetry.space_group_name_H-M   'P 1'
#
loop_
_entity.id
_entity.type
_entity.pdbx_description
1 polymer ?
#
loop_
_entity_poly.entity_id
_entity_poly.type
_entity_poly.pdbx_seq_one_letter_code
_entity_poly.pdbx_strand_id
1 'polypeptide(L)' 'MEHTILTTPQAAAILQVDTSWIRQLILSGRLPAEKKGRDWLIKSEDLDKMERPKRGPKPKYGKGPA' A
#
# COMPACT_ATOMS: atom_id res chain seq x y z
N MET A 1 -8.80 3.00 20.98
CA MET A 1 -8.14 2.40 19.80
C MET A 1 -7.22 3.47 19.25
N GLU A 2 -5.91 3.21 19.23
CA GLU A 2 -4.91 4.22 18.85
C GLU A 2 -4.99 4.45 17.33
N HIS A 3 -5.36 5.65 16.89
CA HIS A 3 -5.39 6.00 15.48
C HIS A 3 -3.97 6.29 15.00
N THR A 4 -3.17 5.25 14.79
CA THR A 4 -1.81 5.42 14.26
C THR A 4 -1.90 5.70 12.76
N ILE A 5 -1.37 6.85 12.34
CA ILE A 5 -1.17 7.18 10.93
C ILE A 5 0.14 6.56 10.45
N LEU A 6 0.07 5.78 9.38
CA LEU A 6 1.17 5.07 8.78
C LEU A 6 1.50 5.67 7.42
N THR A 7 2.79 5.71 7.08
CA THR A 7 3.22 6.04 5.72
C THR A 7 3.12 4.80 4.82
N THR A 8 3.05 5.02 3.50
CA THR A 8 3.14 3.94 2.50
C THR A 8 4.20 2.85 2.78
N PRO A 9 5.46 3.18 3.11
CA PRO A 9 6.47 2.15 3.44
C PRO A 9 6.20 1.41 4.75
N GLN A 10 5.65 2.07 5.78
CA GLN A 10 5.28 1.37 7.02
C GLN A 10 4.11 0.40 6.79
N ALA A 11 3.08 0.87 6.08
CA ALA A 11 1.94 0.03 5.71
C ALA A 11 2.37 -1.20 4.89
N ALA A 12 3.35 -1.03 3.99
CA ALA A 12 3.91 -2.10 3.18
C ALA A 12 4.65 -3.14 4.03
N ALA A 13 5.42 -2.68 5.02
CA ALA A 13 6.13 -3.55 5.95
C ALA A 13 5.14 -4.39 6.80
N ILE A 14 4.07 -3.77 7.30
CA ILE A 14 3.06 -4.43 8.13
C ILE A 14 2.31 -5.52 7.34
N LEU A 15 1.83 -5.20 6.13
CA LEU A 15 1.14 -6.17 5.29
C LEU A 15 2.10 -7.15 4.56
N GLN A 16 3.41 -6.93 4.67
CA GLN A 16 4.46 -7.62 3.92
C GLN A 16 4.20 -7.63 2.41
N VAL A 17 3.86 -6.46 1.87
CA VAL A 17 3.56 -6.22 0.46
C VAL A 17 4.52 -5.19 -0.13
N ASP A 18 4.50 -5.03 -1.44
CA ASP A 18 5.27 -3.99 -2.11
C ASP A 18 4.61 -2.62 -1.95
N THR A 19 5.41 -1.57 -1.79
CA THR A 19 4.90 -0.18 -1.72
C THR A 19 4.14 0.22 -2.99
N SER A 20 4.50 -0.34 -4.15
CA SER A 20 3.80 -0.12 -5.41
C SER A 20 2.37 -0.64 -5.38
N TRP A 21 2.13 -1.77 -4.71
CA TRP A 21 0.79 -2.34 -4.56
C TRP A 21 -0.09 -1.45 -3.66
N ILE A 22 0.45 -0.96 -2.54
CA ILE A 22 -0.27 0.01 -1.70
C ILE A 22 -0.59 1.28 -2.48
N ARG A 23 0.37 1.79 -3.25
CA ARG A 23 0.15 2.97 -4.08
C ARG A 23 -0.93 2.71 -5.15
N GLN A 24 -0.95 1.53 -5.76
CA GLN A 24 -2.04 1.14 -6.67
C GLN A 24 -3.40 1.12 -5.98
N LEU A 25 -3.49 0.60 -4.76
CA LEU A 25 -4.74 0.59 -4.00
C LEU A 25 -5.25 2.00 -3.67
N ILE A 26 -4.34 2.88 -3.31
CA ILE A 26 -4.64 4.30 -3.06
C ILE A 26 -5.16 4.94 -4.35
N LEU A 27 -4.43 4.76 -5.47
CA LEU A 27 -4.80 5.32 -6.76
C LEU A 27 -6.11 4.74 -7.31
N SER A 28 -6.41 3.48 -7.01
CA SER A 28 -7.68 2.83 -7.39
C SER A 28 -8.84 3.19 -6.45
N GLY A 29 -8.62 4.01 -5.42
CA GLY A 29 -9.62 4.38 -4.43
C GLY A 29 -10.08 3.22 -3.54
N ARG A 30 -9.27 2.15 -3.43
CA ARG A 30 -9.56 0.97 -2.60
C ARG A 30 -9.00 1.09 -1.19
N LEU A 31 -7.98 1.92 -1.01
CA LEU A 31 -7.40 2.24 0.30
C LEU A 31 -7.51 3.76 0.52
N PRO A 32 -8.25 4.22 1.54
CA PRO A 32 -8.30 5.62 1.88
C PRO A 32 -6.92 6.06 2.41
N ALA A 33 -6.31 7.01 1.70
CA ALA A 33 -5.06 7.63 2.11
C ALA A 33 -5.08 9.13 1.83
N GLU A 34 -4.45 9.89 2.71
CA GLU A 34 -4.29 11.32 2.59
C GLU A 34 -2.88 11.64 2.08
N LYS A 35 -2.78 12.40 0.99
CA LYS A 35 -1.49 12.84 0.48
C LYS A 35 -0.98 14.01 1.32
N LYS A 36 0.13 13.81 2.04
CA LYS A 36 0.80 14.87 2.79
C LYS A 36 2.20 15.11 2.23
N GLY A 37 2.31 16.13 1.38
CA GLY A 37 3.54 16.44 0.66
C GLY A 37 3.90 15.35 -0.35
N ARG A 38 5.02 14.65 -0.12
CA ARG A 38 5.49 13.55 -0.97
C ARG A 38 4.93 12.18 -0.55
N ASP A 39 4.51 12.06 0.70
CA ASP A 39 4.09 10.80 1.29
C ASP A 39 2.57 10.64 1.32
N TRP A 40 2.14 9.38 1.32
CA TRP A 40 0.74 9.02 1.55
C TRP A 40 0.57 8.52 2.98
N LEU A 41 -0.38 9.11 3.67
CA LEU A 41 -0.76 8.80 5.04
C LEU A 41 -1.99 7.90 5.02
N ILE A 42 -1.85 6.72 5.60
CA ILE A 42 -2.88 5.67 5.66
C ILE A 42 -3.20 5.46 7.12
N LYS A 43 -4.49 5.34 7.46
CA LYS A 43 -4.88 4.97 8.82
C LYS A 43 -4.63 3.48 9.03
N SER A 44 -4.04 3.13 10.17
CA SER A 44 -3.82 1.73 10.57
C SER A 44 -5.11 0.89 10.53
N GLU A 45 -6.25 1.45 10.94
CA GLU A 45 -7.54 0.76 10.90
C GLU A 45 -8.02 0.42 9.48
N ASP A 46 -7.76 1.31 8.52
CA ASP A 46 -8.11 1.07 7.12
C ASP A 46 -7.14 0.06 6.47
N LEU A 47 -5.91 0.00 6.97
CA LEU A 47 -4.92 -1.00 6.56
C LEU A 47 -5.28 -2.40 7.08
N ASP A 48 -5.74 -2.52 8.32
CA ASP A 48 -6.14 -3.79 8.94
C ASP A 48 -7.33 -4.43 8.22
N LYS A 49 -8.26 -3.60 7.73
CA LYS A 49 -9.40 -4.04 6.91
C LYS A 49 -8.99 -4.60 5.54
N MET A 50 -7.75 -4.36 5.09
CA MET A 50 -7.29 -4.88 3.81
C MET A 50 -6.82 -6.32 3.95
N GLU A 51 -7.54 -7.23 3.29
CA GLU A 51 -7.05 -8.58 3.11
C GLU A 51 -5.76 -8.57 2.28
N ARG A 52 -4.73 -9.29 2.76
CA ARG A 52 -3.53 -9.57 1.95
C ARG A 52 -3.98 -10.19 0.63
N PRO A 53 -3.45 -9.73 -0.51
CA PRO A 53 -3.87 -10.27 -1.79
C PRO A 53 -3.54 -11.76 -1.82
N LYS A 54 -4.56 -12.60 -2.07
CA LYS A 54 -4.35 -14.02 -2.37
C LYS A 54 -3.40 -14.05 -3.56
N ARG A 55 -2.17 -14.52 -3.34
CA ARG A 55 -1.03 -14.42 -4.27
C ARG A 55 -1.42 -14.95 -5.66
N GLY A 56 -1.85 -14.05 -6.55
CA GLY A 56 -1.72 -14.25 -7.99
C GLY A 56 -0.27 -14.00 -8.39
N PRO A 57 0.25 -14.64 -9.47
CA PRO A 57 1.61 -14.43 -9.91
C PRO A 57 1.87 -12.94 -10.10
N LYS A 58 2.96 -12.42 -9.49
CA LYS A 58 3.39 -11.05 -9.73
C LYS A 58 3.53 -10.88 -11.25
N PRO A 59 2.85 -9.91 -11.89
CA PRO A 59 3.19 -9.59 -13.26
C PRO A 59 4.69 -9.28 -13.27
N LYS A 60 5.46 -10.03 -14.08
CA LYS A 60 6.87 -9.73 -14.30
C LYS A 60 6.90 -8.35 -14.94
N TYR A 61 7.05 -7.30 -14.15
CA TYR A 61 7.44 -6.02 -14.71
C TYR A 61 8.81 -6.26 -15.32
N GLY A 62 8.83 -6.29 -16.65
CA GLY A 62 10.02 -6.54 -17.43
C GLY A 62 11.11 -5.60 -16.95
N LYS A 63 12.25 -6.19 -16.57
CA LYS A 63 13.52 -5.53 -16.84
C LYS A 63 13.51 -5.22 -18.34
N GLY A 64 13.46 -3.95 -18.70
CA GLY A 64 13.56 -3.52 -20.09
C GLY A 64 14.36 -2.23 -20.18
N PRO A 65 15.06 -1.97 -21.30
CA PRO A 65 16.06 -2.83 -21.95
C PRO A 65 17.48 -2.26 -21.79
N ALA A 66 18.48 -3.12 -22.07
CA ALA A 66 19.91 -2.86 -22.34
C ALA A 66 20.68 -1.96 -21.36
#